data_AF-K2DH81-F1
#
_entry.id   AF-K2DH81-F1
#
_cell.length_a   1.000
_cell.length_b   1.000
_cell.length_c   1.000
_cell.angle_alpha   90.00
_cell.angle_beta   90.00
_cell.angle_gamma   90.00
#
_symmetry.space_group_name_H-M   'P 1'
#
loop_
_entity.id
_entity.type
_entity.pdbx_description
1 polymer ?
#
loop_
_entity_poly.entity_id
_entity_poly.type
_entity_poly.pdbx_seq_one_letter_code
_entity_poly.pdbx_strand_id
1 'polypeptide(L)' 'MISSPSWVLPCDNVSSQQFIGSHSPLAAEVKLSDASFWTPAQAAFLRETCVQDADWAGLADQLHVALRKPKHP' A
#
# COMPACT_ATOMS: atom_id res chain seq x y z
N MET A 1 19.91 9.18 -5.26
CA MET A 1 19.42 8.15 -6.20
C MET A 1 18.69 7.10 -5.38
N ILE A 2 17.42 7.35 -5.02
CA ILE A 2 16.61 6.34 -4.36
C ILE A 2 15.85 5.67 -5.50
N SER A 3 16.28 4.47 -5.88
CA SER A 3 15.62 3.66 -6.91
C SER A 3 14.15 3.50 -6.55
N SER A 4 13.25 3.76 -7.50
CA SER A 4 11.81 3.59 -7.34
C SER A 4 11.52 2.24 -6.69
N PRO A 5 10.73 2.19 -5.61
CA PRO A 5 10.62 0.99 -4.84
C PRO A 5 9.73 0.01 -5.59
N SER A 6 10.15 -1.25 -5.67
CA SER A 6 9.46 -2.29 -6.45
C SER A 6 8.07 -2.66 -5.92
N TRP A 7 7.57 -2.01 -4.85
CA TRP A 7 6.19 -2.14 -4.39
C TRP A 7 5.21 -1.20 -5.09
N VAL A 8 5.68 -0.24 -5.91
CA VAL A 8 4.76 0.59 -6.69
C VAL A 8 3.97 -0.35 -7.61
N LEU A 9 2.66 -0.41 -7.40
CA LEU A 9 1.72 -1.12 -8.27
C LEU A 9 2.02 -0.74 -9.73
N PRO A 10 1.81 -1.63 -10.73
CA PRO A 10 2.00 -1.28 -12.13
C PRO A 10 1.28 0.04 -12.39
N CYS A 11 2.07 1.07 -12.69
CA CYS A 11 1.76 2.48 -12.54
C CYS A 11 0.83 2.98 -13.65
N ASP A 12 -0.22 2.23 -13.98
CA ASP A 12 -1.37 2.76 -14.67
C ASP A 12 -2.32 3.30 -13.62
N ASN A 13 -2.64 4.60 -13.68
CA ASN A 13 -3.53 5.26 -12.72
C ASN A 13 -4.88 4.53 -12.59
N VAL A 14 -5.28 3.84 -13.66
CA VAL A 14 -6.45 2.96 -13.73
C VAL A 14 -6.28 1.72 -12.85
N SER A 15 -5.10 1.09 -12.85
CA SER A 15 -4.81 -0.13 -12.09
C SER A 15 -4.75 0.11 -10.58
N SER A 16 -4.23 1.26 -10.14
CA SER A 16 -4.17 1.58 -8.70
C SER A 16 -5.55 1.85 -8.11
N GLN A 17 -6.41 2.59 -8.82
CA GLN A 17 -7.79 2.83 -8.38
C GLN A 17 -8.65 1.57 -8.40
N GLN A 18 -8.48 0.71 -9.41
CA GLN A 18 -9.14 -0.59 -9.44
C GLN A 18 -8.66 -1.51 -8.31
N PHE A 19 -7.36 -1.52 -8.02
CA PHE A 19 -6.79 -2.28 -6.91
C PHE A 19 -7.35 -1.81 -5.56
N ILE A 20 -7.33 -0.50 -5.32
CA ILE A 20 -7.92 0.10 -4.11
C ILE A 20 -9.41 -0.23 -4.05
N GLY A 21 -10.15 -0.13 -5.14
CA GLY A 21 -11.58 -0.45 -5.17
C GLY A 21 -11.90 -1.93 -4.96
N SER A 22 -11.02 -2.84 -5.36
CA SER A 22 -11.20 -4.30 -5.23
C SER A 22 -10.78 -4.82 -3.86
N HIS A 23 -9.85 -4.13 -3.20
CA HIS A 23 -9.30 -4.52 -1.89
C HIS A 23 -9.76 -3.63 -0.73
N SER A 24 -10.46 -2.52 -1.01
CA SER A 24 -11.14 -1.68 -0.01
C SER A 24 -12.51 -2.27 0.35
N PRO A 25 -12.96 -2.17 1.62
CA PRO A 25 -12.26 -1.55 2.74
C PRO A 25 -11.31 -2.52 3.45
N LEU A 26 -10.05 -2.11 3.62
CA LEU A 26 -9.11 -2.81 4.50
C LEU A 26 -9.53 -2.60 5.95
N ALA A 27 -9.63 -3.69 6.72
CA ALA A 27 -9.98 -3.62 8.14
C ALA A 27 -8.97 -2.77 8.94
N ALA A 28 -9.47 -1.99 9.91
CA ALA A 28 -8.65 -1.09 10.70
C ALA A 28 -7.58 -1.80 11.54
N GLU A 29 -7.84 -3.06 11.88
CA GLU A 29 -6.94 -3.95 12.64
C GLU A 29 -5.84 -4.57 11.76
N VAL A 30 -6.00 -4.55 10.44
CA VAL A 30 -5.03 -5.11 9.49
C VAL A 30 -4.02 -4.04 9.08
N LYS A 31 -2.74 -4.30 9.35
CA LYS A 31 -1.64 -3.46 8.87
C LYS A 31 -1.49 -3.60 7.37
N LEU A 32 -1.11 -2.51 6.69
CA LEU A 32 -0.86 -2.55 5.25
C LEU A 32 0.09 -3.70 4.90
N SER A 33 1.19 -3.86 5.65
CA SER A 33 2.19 -4.92 5.46
C SER A 33 1.76 -6.35 5.82
N ASP A 34 0.64 -6.52 6.52
CA ASP A 34 0.08 -7.83 6.90
C ASP A 34 -1.04 -8.27 5.95
N ALA A 35 -1.40 -7.43 4.98
CA ALA A 35 -2.53 -7.72 4.12
C ALA A 35 -2.19 -8.79 3.07
N SER A 36 -3.10 -9.74 2.90
CA SER A 36 -2.92 -10.92 2.04
C SER A 36 -2.84 -10.63 0.53
N PHE A 37 -3.08 -9.38 0.12
CA PHE A 37 -2.95 -8.95 -1.27
C PHE A 37 -1.49 -8.65 -1.68
N TRP A 38 -0.59 -8.54 -0.70
CA TRP A 38 0.83 -8.35 -0.97
C TRP A 38 1.55 -9.65 -1.20
N THR A 39 2.53 -9.61 -2.10
CA THR A 39 3.56 -10.65 -2.16
C THR A 39 4.46 -10.57 -0.91
N PRO A 40 5.10 -11.69 -0.50
CA PRO A 40 6.00 -11.68 0.65
C PRO A 40 7.12 -10.64 0.55
N ALA A 41 7.61 -10.32 -0.66
CA ALA A 41 8.60 -9.26 -0.87
C ALA A 41 8.04 -7.85 -0.62
N GLN A 42 6.82 -7.56 -1.11
CA GLN A 42 6.16 -6.27 -0.87
C GLN A 42 5.79 -6.10 0.61
N ALA A 43 5.27 -7.16 1.24
CA ALA A 43 4.94 -7.18 2.65
C ALA A 43 6.17 -6.91 3.51
N ALA A 44 7.29 -7.61 3.25
CA ALA A 44 8.55 -7.40 3.96
C ALA A 44 9.03 -5.96 3.83
N PHE A 45 9.05 -5.43 2.61
CA PHE A 45 9.44 -4.03 2.37
C PHE A 45 8.53 -3.06 3.14
N LEU A 46 7.20 -3.20 3.04
CA LEU A 46 6.26 -2.35 3.77
C LEU A 46 6.44 -2.42 5.29
N ARG A 47 6.81 -3.59 5.85
CA ARG A 47 7.17 -3.69 7.29
C ARG A 47 8.39 -2.84 7.60
N GLU A 48 9.43 -2.95 6.78
CA GLU A 48 10.67 -2.16 6.96
C GLU A 48 10.38 -0.66 6.82
N THR A 49 9.60 -0.26 5.81
CA THR A 49 9.23 1.13 5.58
C THR A 49 8.42 1.73 6.75
N CYS A 50 7.53 0.93 7.35
CA CYS A 50 6.67 1.34 8.46
C CYS A 50 7.44 1.42 9.79
N VAL A 51 8.49 0.62 9.95
CA VAL A 51 9.30 0.58 11.18
C VAL A 51 10.42 1.63 11.17
N GLN A 52 10.99 1.95 10.00
CA GLN A 52 12.21 2.75 9.91
C GLN A 52 12.01 4.24 9.57
N ASP A 53 10.77 4.74 9.57
CA ASP A 53 10.46 6.11 9.06
C ASP A 53 11.11 6.32 7.68
N ALA A 54 11.08 5.28 6.85
CA ALA A 54 11.82 5.29 5.59
C ALA A 54 11.23 6.34 4.65
N ASP A 55 12.01 6.81 3.68
CA ASP A 55 11.60 7.85 2.71
C ASP A 55 10.25 7.55 1.99
N TRP A 56 9.84 6.27 1.94
CA TRP A 56 8.60 5.82 1.31
C TRP A 56 7.43 5.64 2.29
N ALA A 57 7.63 5.88 3.59
CA ALA A 57 6.62 5.73 4.64
C ALA A 57 5.41 6.62 4.37
N GLY A 58 5.63 7.86 3.90
CA GLY A 58 4.55 8.77 3.52
C GLY A 58 3.72 8.27 2.33
N LEU A 59 4.32 7.54 1.38
CA LEU A 59 3.58 6.93 0.26
C LEU A 59 2.85 5.66 0.69
N ALA A 60 3.44 4.86 1.58
CA ALA A 60 2.77 3.71 2.18
C ALA A 60 1.56 4.16 3.03
N ASP A 61 1.68 5.24 3.79
CA ASP A 61 0.59 5.81 4.58
C ASP A 61 -0.56 6.32 3.70
N GLN A 62 -0.25 7.04 2.61
CA GLN A 62 -1.25 7.48 1.63
C GLN A 62 -2.03 6.30 1.04
N LEU A 63 -1.33 5.21 0.69
CA LEU A 63 -1.98 4.01 0.19
C LEU A 63 -2.85 3.33 1.28
N HIS A 64 -2.35 3.25 2.50
CA HIS A 64 -3.08 2.70 3.65
C HIS A 64 -4.38 3.46 3.92
N VAL A 65 -4.33 4.79 3.87
CA VAL A 65 -5.50 5.66 3.99
C VAL A 65 -6.46 5.43 2.82
N ALA A 66 -5.96 5.32 1.59
CA ALA A 66 -6.80 5.09 0.42
C ALA A 66 -7.54 3.74 0.47
N LEU A 67 -6.89 2.68 0.95
CA LEU A 67 -7.48 1.34 1.12
C LEU A 67 -8.51 1.27 2.25
N ARG A 68 -8.41 2.15 3.24
CA ARG A 68 -9.34 2.23 4.37
C ARG A 68 -10.51 3.17 4.12
N LYS A 69 -10.37 4.12 3.20
CA LYS A 69 -11.47 4.96 2.77
C LYS A 69 -12.48 4.08 2.03
N PRO A 70 -13.74 4.00 2.50
CA PRO A 70 -14.78 3.36 1.70
C PRO A 70 -14.89 4.13 0.38
N LYS A 71 -15.09 3.40 -0.72
CA LYS A 71 -15.30 3.98 -2.04
C LYS A 71 -16.38 5.06 -1.91
N HIS A 72 -16.01 6.32 -2.15
CA HIS A 72 -16.95 7.42 -2.13
C HIS A 72 -18.02 7.12 -3.20
N PRO A 73 -19.32 7.21 -2.87
CA PRO A 73 -20.41 6.94 -3.82
C PRO A 73 -20.35 7.85 -5.04
#